data_AF-A0A838J570-F1
#
_entry.id   AF-A0A838J570-F1
#
_cell.length_a   1.000
_cell.length_b   1.000
_cell.length_c   1.000
_cell.angle_alpha   90.00
_cell.angle_beta   90.00
_cell.angle_gamma   90.00
#
_symmetry.space_group_name_H-M   'P 1'
#
loop_
_entity.id
_entity.type
_entity.pdbx_description
1 polymer ?
#
loop_
_entity_poly.entity_id
_entity_poly.type
_entity_poly.pdbx_seq_one_letter_code
_entity_poly.pdbx_strand_id
1 'polypeptide(L)'
;MTSAELERAERRTKQKWYELVKAEEQGASMQVLERLHGLYMLAIEEYNRAAFEQERQEQDEQRQPDTVSPRPSGIRSFFGSKSA
;
A
#
# COMPACT_ATOMS: atom_id res chain seq x y z
N MET A 1 5.74 4.12 -2.41
CA MET A 1 5.82 3.64 -3.81
C MET A 1 4.57 4.03 -4.60
N THR A 2 4.62 3.97 -5.93
CA THR A 2 3.47 4.17 -6.84
C THR A 2 2.74 2.85 -7.10
N SER A 3 1.45 2.90 -7.43
CA SER A 3 0.65 1.72 -7.83
C SER A 3 1.31 0.87 -8.94
N ALA A 4 2.05 1.52 -9.84
CA ALA A 4 2.80 0.84 -10.91
C ALA A 4 3.98 -0.01 -10.39
N GLU A 5 4.57 0.32 -9.25
CA GLU A 5 5.62 -0.49 -8.63
C GLU A 5 5.04 -1.73 -7.97
N LEU A 6 3.89 -1.61 -7.31
CA LEU A 6 3.18 -2.76 -6.75
C LEU A 6 2.78 -3.76 -7.84
N GLU A 7 2.20 -3.28 -8.94
CA GLU A 7 1.78 -4.14 -10.06
C GLU A 7 2.98 -4.84 -10.73
N ARG A 8 4.13 -4.17 -10.80
CA ARG A 8 5.37 -4.80 -11.28
C ARG A 8 5.88 -5.87 -10.32
N ALA A 9 5.88 -5.58 -9.02
CA ALA A 9 6.28 -6.55 -8.00
C ALA A 9 5.34 -7.77 -8.02
N GLU A 10 4.03 -7.57 -8.14
CA GLU A 10 3.04 -8.63 -8.25
C GLU A 10 3.27 -9.53 -9.48
N ARG A 11 3.49 -8.92 -10.66
CA ARG A 11 3.83 -9.66 -11.89
C ARG A 11 5.10 -10.48 -11.71
N ARG A 12 6.12 -9.91 -11.06
CA ARG A 12 7.39 -10.59 -10.81
C ARG A 12 7.21 -11.81 -9.91
N THR A 13 6.41 -11.68 -8.85
CA THR A 13 6.08 -12.79 -7.95
C THR A 13 5.37 -13.92 -8.68
N LYS A 14 4.35 -13.59 -9.48
CA LYS A 14 3.62 -14.58 -10.30
C LYS A 14 4.53 -15.29 -11.29
N GLN A 15 5.42 -14.55 -11.96
CA GLN A 15 6.39 -15.11 -12.88
C GLN A 15 7.35 -16.09 -12.18
N LYS A 16 7.87 -15.72 -11.00
CA LYS A 16 8.81 -16.57 -10.24
C LYS A 16 8.15 -17.82 -9.71
N TRP A 17 6.90 -17.72 -9.27
CA TRP A 17 6.10 -18.87 -8.90
C TRP A 17 5.93 -19.84 -10.08
N TYR A 18 5.55 -19.32 -11.26
CA TYR A 18 5.39 -20.15 -12.45
C TYR A 18 6.69 -20.87 -12.84
N GLU A 19 7.83 -20.17 -12.81
CA GLU A 19 9.14 -20.77 -13.08
C GLU A 19 9.47 -21.90 -12.10
N LEU A 20 9.18 -21.72 -10.81
CA LEU A 20 9.41 -22.74 -9.78
C LEU A 20 8.57 -23.98 -10.02
N VAL A 21 7.25 -23.81 -10.18
CA VAL A 21 6.31 -24.92 -10.42
C VAL A 21 6.69 -25.68 -11.69
N LYS A 22 6.99 -24.95 -12.77
CA LYS A 22 7.36 -25.58 -14.04
C LYS A 22 8.68 -26.36 -13.94
N ALA A 23 9.65 -25.86 -13.18
CA ALA A 23 10.90 -26.58 -12.95
C ALA A 23 10.68 -27.86 -12.14
N GLU A 24 9.79 -27.81 -11.14
CA GLU A 24 9.40 -28.99 -10.35
C GLU A 24 8.71 -30.05 -11.21
N GLU A 25 7.75 -29.65 -12.05
CA GLU A 25 7.05 -30.54 -13.00
C GLU A 25 8.01 -31.19 -14.01
N GLN A 26 9.08 -30.49 -14.38
CA GLN A 26 10.12 -31.00 -15.28
C GLN A 26 11.14 -31.91 -14.59
N GLY A 27 11.00 -32.15 -13.28
CA GLY A 27 11.93 -32.97 -12.51
C GLY A 27 13.30 -32.31 -12.31
N ALA A 28 13.34 -30.97 -12.20
CA ALA A 28 14.57 -30.26 -11.88
C ALA A 28 15.19 -30.76 -10.57
N SER A 29 16.51 -30.64 -10.44
CA SER A 29 17.20 -31.07 -9.23
C SER A 29 16.82 -30.22 -8.02
N MET A 30 16.93 -30.80 -6.82
CA MET A 30 16.64 -30.10 -5.56
C MET A 30 17.39 -28.77 -5.46
N GLN A 31 18.67 -28.73 -5.85
CA GLN A 31 19.48 -27.50 -5.83
C GLN A 31 18.91 -26.40 -6.74
N VAL A 32 18.33 -26.77 -7.88
CA VAL A 32 17.67 -25.82 -8.78
C VAL A 32 16.38 -25.30 -8.15
N LEU A 33 15.58 -26.19 -7.56
CA LEU A 33 14.33 -25.82 -6.88
C LEU A 33 14.58 -24.90 -5.69
N GLU A 34 15.58 -25.19 -4.85
CA GLU A 34 15.98 -24.34 -3.72
C GLU A 34 16.41 -22.94 -4.18
N ARG A 35 17.18 -22.87 -5.28
CA ARG A 35 17.58 -21.59 -5.87
C ARG A 35 16.36 -20.80 -6.37
N LEU A 36 15.46 -21.45 -7.10
CA LEU A 36 14.24 -20.81 -7.62
C LEU A 36 13.30 -20.37 -6.50
N HIS A 37 13.18 -21.18 -5.45
CA HIS A 37 12.44 -20.85 -4.24
C HIS A 37 13.03 -19.62 -3.54
N GLY A 38 14.35 -19.53 -3.41
CA GLY A 38 15.02 -18.33 -2.88
C GLY A 38 14.70 -17.07 -3.70
N LEU A 39 14.71 -17.18 -5.04
CA LEU A 39 14.33 -16.07 -5.92
C LEU A 39 12.85 -15.69 -5.80
N TYR A 40 11.97 -16.66 -5.58
CA TYR A 40 10.55 -16.42 -5.33
C TYR A 40 10.32 -15.69 -4.00
N MET A 41 10.99 -16.11 -2.93
CA MET A 41 10.92 -15.45 -1.61
C MET A 41 11.34 -13.98 -1.69
N LEU A 42 12.43 -13.67 -2.40
CA LEU A 42 12.87 -12.29 -2.63
C LEU A 42 11.81 -11.46 -3.38
N ALA A 43 11.10 -12.05 -4.34
CA ALA A 43 10.02 -11.37 -5.06
C ALA A 43 8.81 -11.09 -4.16
N ILE A 44 8.46 -12.04 -3.27
CA ILE A 44 7.43 -11.81 -2.24
C ILE A 44 7.81 -10.67 -1.30
N GLU A 45 9.05 -10.62 -0.81
CA GLU A 45 9.50 -9.56 0.08
C GLU A 45 9.42 -8.17 -0.58
N GLU A 46 9.78 -8.10 -1.86
CA GLU A 46 9.64 -6.87 -2.67
C GLU A 46 8.18 -6.45 -2.82
N TYR A 47 7.27 -7.40 -3.12
CA TYR A 47 5.83 -7.14 -3.18
C TYR A 47 5.27 -6.67 -1.84
N ASN A 48 5.61 -7.37 -0.74
CA ASN A 48 5.13 -7.03 0.60
C ASN A 48 5.58 -5.63 1.03
N ARG A 49 6.82 -5.25 0.71
CA ARG A 49 7.32 -3.89 0.96
C ARG A 49 6.52 -2.86 0.17
N ALA A 50 6.30 -3.09 -1.12
CA ALA A 50 5.52 -2.19 -1.97
C ALA A 50 4.06 -2.04 -1.47
N ALA A 51 3.44 -3.16 -1.06
CA ALA A 51 2.08 -3.17 -0.54
C ALA A 51 1.97 -2.38 0.77
N PHE A 52 2.89 -2.61 1.70
CA PHE A 52 2.92 -1.91 2.98
C PHE A 52 3.13 -0.39 2.81
N GLU A 53 3.99 0.01 1.87
CA GLU A 53 4.18 1.42 1.55
C GLU A 53 2.94 2.07 0.95
N GLN A 54 2.19 1.36 0.10
CA GLN A 54 0.95 1.85 -0.46
C GLN A 54 -0.12 2.04 0.62
N GLU A 55 -0.32 1.03 1.48
CA GLU A 55 -1.27 1.13 2.61
C GLU A 55 -0.96 2.29 3.55
N ARG A 56 0.34 2.54 3.80
CA ARG A 56 0.77 3.70 4.61
C ARG A 56 0.43 5.02 3.94
N GLN A 57 0.63 5.15 2.63
CA GLN A 57 0.30 6.38 1.91
C GLN A 57 -1.21 6.65 1.92
N GLU A 58 -2.03 5.63 1.70
CA GLU A 58 -3.50 5.74 1.76
C GLU A 58 -3.98 6.16 3.16
N GLN A 59 -3.35 5.66 4.23
CA GLN A 59 -3.64 6.07 5.60
C GLN A 59 -3.21 7.51 5.92
N ASP A 60 -2.06 7.94 5.39
CA ASP A 60 -1.56 9.32 5.58
C ASP A 60 -2.42 10.33 4.80
N GLU A 61 -2.94 9.97 3.63
CA GLU A 61 -3.92 10.77 2.87
C GLU A 61 -5.28 10.88 3.59
N GLN A 62 -5.76 9.79 4.22
CA GLN A 62 -6.99 9.80 5.02
C GLN A 62 -6.85 10.53 6.36
N ARG A 63 -5.63 10.64 6.90
CA ARG A 63 -5.34 11.34 8.17
C ARG A 63 -5.13 12.84 8.04
N GLN A 64 -5.13 13.42 6.84
CA GLN A 64 -5.16 14.87 6.71
C GLN A 64 -6.61 15.35 6.88
N PRO A 65 -6.99 15.95 8.03
CA PRO A 65 -8.28 16.60 8.12
C PRO A 65 -8.27 17.82 7.21
N ASP A 66 -9.39 18.02 6.51
CA ASP A 66 -9.76 19.26 5.82
C ASP A 66 -9.36 20.48 6.66
N THR A 67 -8.22 21.09 6.36
CA THR A 67 -7.73 22.28 7.05
C THR A 67 -7.57 23.42 6.09
N VAL A 68 -8.62 23.80 5.37
CA VAL A 68 -8.86 25.23 5.07
C VAL A 68 -10.35 25.51 4.85
N SER A 69 -11.03 26.04 5.89
CA SER A 69 -12.01 27.11 5.68
C SER A 69 -12.04 28.02 6.91
N PRO A 70 -11.31 29.15 6.92
CA PRO A 70 -11.50 30.18 7.91
C PRO A 70 -12.61 31.11 7.38
N ARG A 71 -13.83 31.00 7.91
CA ARG A 71 -14.83 32.06 7.74
C ARG A 71 -15.80 32.13 8.93
N PRO A 72 -16.33 33.33 9.20
CA PRO A 72 -15.93 34.09 10.37
C PRO A 72 -17.02 34.05 11.44
N SER A 73 -16.61 34.43 12.64
CA SER A 73 -17.41 34.65 13.85
C SER A 73 -18.70 35.43 13.58
N GLY A 74 -19.77 34.72 13.26
CA GLY A 74 -21.14 35.23 13.31
C GLY A 74 -21.74 34.94 14.69
N ILE A 75 -21.19 35.57 15.75
CA ILE A 75 -21.89 35.59 17.04
C ILE A 75 -23.13 36.47 16.84
N ARG A 76 -24.26 35.79 16.64
CA ARG A 76 -25.59 36.37 16.54
C ARG A 76 -25.91 37.00 17.90
N SER A 77 -26.04 38.33 17.89
CA SER A 77 -26.35 39.17 19.04
C SER A 77 -27.54 38.65 19.84
N PHE A 78 -27.33 38.34 21.12
CA PHE A 78 -28.40 38.06 22.07
C PHE A 78 -28.02 38.63 23.46
N PHE A 79 -28.43 39.87 23.74
CA PHE A 79 -29.09 40.32 24.97
C PHE A 79 -29.06 41.86 25.07
N GLY A 80 -30.23 42.46 24.93
CA GLY A 80 -30.58 43.85 25.26
C GLY A 80 -32.09 43.95 24.99
N SER A 81 -32.96 44.22 25.96
CA SER A 81 -32.86 45.26 26.96
C SER A 81 -33.65 44.91 28.23
N LYS A 82 -33.16 45.45 29.33
CA LYS A 82 -33.73 45.46 30.67
C LYS A 82 -34.59 46.74 30.83
N SER A 83 -35.76 46.57 31.45
CA SER A 83 -36.57 47.52 32.26
C SER A 83 -36.84 48.96 31.80
N ALA A 84 -38.13 49.31 31.75
CA ALA A 84 -38.75 50.34 32.59
C ALA A 84 -40.25 50.03 32.75
#